data_AF-X0NM36-F1
#
_entry.id   AF-X0NM36-F1
#
_cell.length_a   1.000
_cell.length_b   1.000
_cell.length_c   1.000
_cell.angle_alpha   90.00
_cell.angle_beta   90.00
_cell.angle_gamma   90.00
#
_symmetry.space_group_name_H-M   'P 1'
#
loop_
_entity.id
_entity.type
_entity.pdbx_description
1 polymer ?
#
loop_
_entity_poly.entity_id
_entity_poly.type
_entity_poly.pdbx_seq_one_letter_code
_entity_poly.pdbx_strand_id
1 'polypeptide(L)'
;MNIDDAFRNLTVKVNNGSGCLFQTGDEEHTYVLTARHNLVDTNSIEIKRILLDHDSCLTVETLDIIGEPYFHDDINIDAAICKVKKVTNLPYIKKCDFNSLGKEDFYLCGHPEVRGAGDSFRLNKLNILNSREFGYIEGELTPVVNQDEVSGQSGGGIFYEKNGTPILIGIQKGMAIDDEVEALSRIRILPYKFFDDIVNKNSDDLSKLSPSFLASFNEIIRSTYTLNNLPIKKELIQSELHANAQSFTDSISPRDILNCLGFGKLLIKDEPQSSIYDSQLWIGMLELLIMIQINKNTGLLSIDDISNMNKKTKLMFGTVVSSWHELISSLYQSDLTELDKGGKIFVVTPNDTTPLVTSYNPDILMNIANVSPKNIKVGHAITSPFKDIELRHIYDLQKTLIENMNNFINADAGNIEDLLKNEAKNIV
;
A
#
# COMPACT_ATOMS: atom_id res chain seq x y z
N MET A 1 -1.94 11.99 10.91
CA MET A 1 -2.78 11.12 11.76
C MET A 1 -1.83 10.35 12.65
N ASN A 2 -2.07 10.30 13.97
CA ASN A 2 -1.28 9.43 14.84
C ASN A 2 -1.58 7.96 14.49
N ILE A 3 -0.62 7.05 14.70
CA ILE A 3 -0.82 5.64 14.38
C ILE A 3 -1.94 5.01 15.23
N ASP A 4 -2.09 5.45 16.48
CA ASP A 4 -3.17 4.99 17.36
C ASP A 4 -4.54 5.35 16.77
N ASP A 5 -4.66 6.54 16.17
CA ASP A 5 -5.89 6.96 15.48
C ASP A 5 -6.11 6.13 14.22
N ALA A 6 -5.04 5.78 13.49
CA ALA A 6 -5.15 4.93 12.32
C ALA A 6 -5.62 3.51 12.71
N PHE A 7 -5.04 2.90 13.74
CA PHE A 7 -5.47 1.59 14.25
C PHE A 7 -6.90 1.62 14.78
N ARG A 8 -7.28 2.69 15.49
CA ARG A 8 -8.67 2.92 15.92
C ARG A 8 -9.63 3.00 14.74
N ASN A 9 -9.28 3.78 13.73
CA ASN A 9 -10.12 3.96 12.53
C ASN A 9 -10.36 2.67 11.76
N LEU A 10 -9.45 1.70 11.90
CA LEU A 10 -9.51 0.37 11.31
C LEU A 10 -10.19 -0.69 12.21
N THR A 11 -10.52 -0.36 13.46
CA THR A 11 -11.08 -1.30 14.43
C THR A 11 -12.58 -1.03 14.62
N VAL A 12 -13.38 -2.11 14.68
CA VAL A 12 -14.82 -2.06 14.97
C VAL A 12 -15.19 -3.04 16.06
N LYS A 13 -16.29 -2.78 16.75
CA LYS A 13 -16.95 -3.73 17.63
C LYS A 13 -17.92 -4.58 16.81
N VAL A 14 -17.83 -5.90 16.95
CA VAL A 14 -18.68 -6.88 16.25
C VAL A 14 -19.38 -7.72 17.30
N ASN A 15 -20.68 -7.46 17.53
CA ASN A 15 -21.41 -8.05 18.66
C ASN A 15 -20.65 -7.88 19.99
N ASN A 16 -20.28 -8.99 20.64
CA ASN A 16 -19.48 -9.00 21.87
C ASN A 16 -17.96 -9.05 21.62
N GLY A 17 -17.55 -9.21 20.36
CA GLY A 17 -16.16 -9.20 19.92
C GLY A 17 -15.77 -7.92 19.17
N SER A 18 -14.74 -8.05 18.36
CA SER A 18 -14.09 -7.01 17.58
C SER A 18 -13.97 -7.42 16.10
N GLY A 19 -13.60 -6.47 15.27
CA GLY A 19 -13.39 -6.66 13.83
C GLY A 19 -12.35 -5.67 13.29
N CYS A 20 -11.80 -5.99 12.13
CA CYS A 20 -10.90 -5.12 11.38
C CYS A 20 -11.56 -4.69 10.08
N LEU A 21 -11.66 -3.37 9.84
CA LEU A 21 -12.06 -2.81 8.56
C LEU A 21 -10.94 -2.99 7.54
N PHE A 22 -11.31 -3.39 6.33
CA PHE A 22 -10.41 -3.55 5.20
C PHE A 22 -11.08 -3.01 3.94
N GLN A 23 -10.47 -2.00 3.31
CA GLN A 23 -10.96 -1.47 2.04
C GLN A 23 -10.45 -2.34 0.89
N THR A 24 -11.37 -2.98 0.18
CA THR A 24 -11.07 -3.78 -1.02
C THR A 24 -10.87 -2.93 -2.25
N GLY A 25 -10.42 -3.56 -3.33
CA GLY A 25 -10.35 -2.97 -4.67
C GLY A 25 -11.70 -2.58 -5.29
N ASP A 26 -12.84 -2.86 -4.66
CA ASP A 26 -14.11 -2.34 -5.14
C ASP A 26 -14.45 -1.03 -4.41
N GLU A 27 -15.11 -0.14 -5.13
CA GLU A 27 -15.48 1.16 -4.59
C GLU A 27 -16.85 1.14 -3.87
N GLU A 28 -17.50 -0.01 -3.74
CA GLU A 28 -18.91 -0.10 -3.32
C GLU A 28 -19.09 -0.51 -1.85
N HIS A 29 -18.17 -1.28 -1.28
CA HIS A 29 -18.28 -1.77 0.10
C HIS A 29 -16.94 -1.75 0.84
N THR A 30 -17.01 -2.05 2.13
CA THR A 30 -15.84 -2.28 2.98
C THR A 30 -16.01 -3.64 3.64
N TYR A 31 -14.92 -4.37 3.85
CA TYR A 31 -14.95 -5.64 4.58
C TYR A 31 -14.69 -5.45 6.05
N VAL A 32 -15.36 -6.25 6.87
CA VAL A 32 -15.04 -6.46 8.27
C VAL A 32 -14.51 -7.88 8.40
N LEU A 33 -13.20 -7.99 8.66
CA LEU A 33 -12.53 -9.25 8.96
C LEU A 33 -12.68 -9.53 10.45
N THR A 34 -13.19 -10.70 10.82
CA THR A 34 -13.45 -11.05 12.22
C THR A 34 -13.35 -12.56 12.46
N ALA A 35 -13.48 -12.98 13.72
CA ALA A 35 -13.60 -14.38 14.09
C ALA A 35 -15.02 -14.89 13.84
N ARG A 36 -15.17 -16.14 13.38
CA ARG A 36 -16.48 -16.72 13.04
C ARG A 36 -17.40 -16.79 14.25
N HIS A 37 -16.91 -17.17 15.43
CA HIS A 37 -17.73 -17.24 16.65
C HIS A 37 -18.32 -15.89 17.10
N ASN A 38 -17.82 -14.75 16.61
CA ASN A 38 -18.46 -13.46 16.91
C ASN A 38 -19.81 -13.30 16.21
N LEU A 39 -20.07 -14.09 15.17
CA LEU A 39 -21.23 -13.98 14.29
C LEU A 39 -22.17 -15.19 14.43
N VAL A 40 -21.60 -16.36 14.73
CA VAL A 40 -22.36 -17.60 14.93
C VAL A 40 -23.23 -17.49 16.19
N ASP A 41 -24.41 -18.09 16.16
CA ASP A 41 -25.39 -18.14 17.27
C ASP A 41 -25.94 -16.77 17.74
N THR A 42 -25.85 -15.74 16.89
CA THR A 42 -26.47 -14.43 17.14
C THR A 42 -27.74 -14.24 16.30
N ASN A 43 -28.80 -13.73 16.92
CA ASN A 43 -30.08 -13.47 16.23
C ASN A 43 -30.03 -12.26 15.30
N SER A 44 -29.07 -11.36 15.53
CA SER A 44 -28.84 -10.15 14.76
C SER A 44 -27.38 -9.75 14.90
N ILE A 45 -26.73 -9.45 13.78
CA ILE A 45 -25.35 -8.98 13.76
C ILE A 45 -25.36 -7.47 13.89
N GLU A 46 -24.55 -6.95 14.82
CA GLU A 46 -24.34 -5.52 15.00
C GLU A 46 -22.85 -5.20 14.87
N ILE A 47 -22.52 -4.26 13.97
CA ILE A 47 -21.16 -3.77 13.78
C ILE A 47 -21.14 -2.28 14.09
N LYS A 48 -20.30 -1.88 15.05
CA LYS A 48 -20.19 -0.49 15.51
C LYS A 48 -18.76 0.02 15.38
N ARG A 49 -18.60 1.22 14.84
CA ARG A 49 -17.34 1.97 14.82
C ARG A 49 -17.36 2.99 15.96
N ILE A 50 -16.30 3.02 16.75
CA ILE A 50 -16.20 3.90 17.93
C ILE A 50 -14.99 4.82 17.72
N LEU A 51 -15.27 6.08 17.42
CA LEU A 51 -14.29 7.07 16.98
C LEU A 51 -14.18 8.23 17.98
N LEU A 52 -13.10 8.99 17.85
CA LEU A 52 -12.91 10.28 18.50
C LEU A 52 -12.99 11.36 17.42
N ASP A 53 -13.79 12.39 17.64
CA ASP A 53 -13.81 13.57 16.76
C ASP A 53 -12.65 14.54 17.08
N HIS A 54 -12.60 15.68 16.38
CA HIS A 54 -11.56 16.69 16.56
C HIS A 54 -11.53 17.30 17.97
N ASP A 55 -12.64 17.25 18.69
CA ASP A 55 -12.78 17.75 20.06
C ASP A 55 -12.59 16.62 21.09
N SER A 56 -12.10 15.44 20.65
CA SER A 56 -11.95 14.23 21.46
C SER A 56 -13.27 13.71 22.06
N CYS A 57 -14.41 14.04 21.45
CA CYS A 57 -15.70 13.48 21.81
C CYS A 57 -15.90 12.12 21.13
N LEU A 58 -16.44 11.17 21.90
CA LEU A 58 -16.71 9.83 21.41
C LEU A 58 -17.93 9.83 20.48
N THR A 59 -17.75 9.30 19.28
CA THR A 59 -18.82 9.07 18.32
C THR A 59 -18.97 7.58 18.06
N VAL A 60 -20.21 7.10 18.04
CA VAL A 60 -20.54 5.70 17.75
C VAL A 60 -21.38 5.65 16.49
N GLU A 61 -20.88 4.95 15.49
CA GLU A 61 -21.53 4.76 14.20
C GLU A 61 -21.88 3.27 14.04
N THR A 62 -23.15 2.94 13.82
CA THR A 62 -23.55 1.58 13.44
C THR A 62 -23.38 1.43 11.93
N LEU A 63 -22.64 0.41 11.49
CA LEU A 63 -22.39 0.16 10.08
C LEU A 63 -23.52 -0.68 9.46
N ASP A 64 -23.96 -0.29 8.28
CA ASP A 64 -24.99 -1.01 7.51
C ASP A 64 -24.39 -2.27 6.89
N ILE A 65 -24.84 -3.44 7.35
CA ILE A 65 -24.39 -4.76 6.85
C ILE A 65 -25.08 -5.08 5.53
N ILE A 66 -24.31 -5.61 4.57
CA ILE A 66 -24.78 -6.01 3.24
C ILE A 66 -24.76 -7.53 3.13
N GLY A 67 -25.95 -8.13 3.08
CA GLY A 67 -26.10 -9.58 2.93
C GLY A 67 -25.69 -10.37 4.17
N GLU A 68 -25.46 -11.67 3.99
CA GLU A 68 -25.03 -12.59 5.04
C GLU A 68 -23.50 -12.64 5.15
N PRO A 69 -22.94 -12.97 6.34
CA PRO A 69 -21.51 -13.19 6.48
C PRO A 69 -20.99 -14.39 5.69
N TYR A 70 -19.74 -14.31 5.28
CA TYR A 70 -19.01 -15.40 4.63
C TYR A 70 -18.11 -16.09 5.64
N PHE A 71 -18.25 -17.39 5.77
CA PHE A 71 -17.47 -18.20 6.69
C PHE A 71 -16.43 -19.02 5.93
N HIS A 72 -15.34 -19.37 6.61
CA HIS A 72 -14.42 -20.37 6.08
C HIS A 72 -15.08 -21.76 6.04
N ASP A 73 -14.84 -22.52 4.95
CA ASP A 73 -15.44 -23.85 4.72
C ASP A 73 -14.93 -24.90 5.72
N ASP A 74 -13.63 -24.84 6.07
CA ASP A 74 -13.07 -25.68 7.14
C ASP A 74 -13.59 -25.24 8.51
N ILE A 75 -14.29 -26.15 9.19
CA ILE A 75 -14.86 -25.95 10.53
C ILE A 75 -13.79 -25.65 11.61
N ASN A 76 -12.55 -26.06 11.38
CA ASN A 76 -11.44 -25.80 12.31
C ASN A 76 -10.89 -24.38 12.17
N ILE A 77 -11.29 -23.65 11.11
CA ILE A 77 -10.86 -22.29 10.83
C ILE A 77 -11.97 -21.30 11.22
N ASP A 78 -11.70 -20.57 12.29
CA ASP A 78 -12.60 -19.62 12.93
C ASP A 78 -12.54 -18.21 12.30
N ALA A 79 -12.66 -18.13 10.97
CA ALA A 79 -12.57 -16.87 10.22
C ALA A 79 -13.90 -16.53 9.51
N ALA A 80 -14.22 -15.23 9.47
CA ALA A 80 -15.38 -14.73 8.75
C ALA A 80 -15.16 -13.33 8.15
N ILE A 81 -15.89 -13.03 7.07
CA ILE A 81 -15.95 -11.71 6.42
C ILE A 81 -17.40 -11.23 6.43
N CYS A 82 -17.64 -10.00 6.89
CA CYS A 82 -18.90 -9.29 6.66
C CYS A 82 -18.68 -8.17 5.65
N LYS A 83 -19.65 -7.97 4.74
CA LYS A 83 -19.72 -6.76 3.90
C LYS A 83 -20.49 -5.69 4.63
N VAL A 84 -19.97 -4.47 4.61
CA VAL A 84 -20.69 -3.27 5.07
C VAL A 84 -20.67 -2.20 3.99
N LYS A 85 -21.61 -1.26 4.06
CA LYS A 85 -21.58 -0.07 3.20
C LYS A 85 -20.22 0.62 3.28
N LYS A 86 -19.73 1.13 2.14
CA LYS A 86 -18.40 1.76 2.03
C LYS A 86 -18.17 2.77 3.15
N VAL A 87 -17.09 2.55 3.90
CA VAL A 87 -16.57 3.49 4.89
C VAL A 87 -15.50 4.34 4.23
N THR A 88 -15.70 5.65 4.18
CA THR A 88 -14.75 6.59 3.56
C THR A 88 -13.63 6.98 4.52
N ASN A 89 -12.51 7.44 3.96
CA ASN A 89 -11.35 7.95 4.72
C ASN A 89 -10.71 6.91 5.66
N LEU A 90 -10.72 5.64 5.28
CA LEU A 90 -9.96 4.61 6.01
C LEU A 90 -8.46 4.73 5.70
N PRO A 91 -7.59 4.51 6.71
CA PRO A 91 -6.16 4.34 6.46
C PRO A 91 -5.90 3.18 5.50
N TYR A 92 -4.94 3.36 4.58
CA TYR A 92 -4.49 2.25 3.74
C TYR A 92 -3.75 1.22 4.58
N ILE A 93 -4.20 -0.03 4.52
CA ILE A 93 -3.52 -1.16 5.14
C ILE A 93 -2.68 -1.86 4.08
N LYS A 94 -1.41 -2.13 4.39
CA LYS A 94 -0.63 -3.12 3.63
C LYS A 94 -0.79 -4.49 4.27
N LYS A 95 -0.84 -5.51 3.43
CA LYS A 95 -0.69 -6.89 3.89
C LYS A 95 0.77 -7.19 4.11
N CYS A 96 1.06 -8.01 5.10
CA CYS A 96 2.37 -8.60 5.28
C CYS A 96 2.23 -10.12 5.40
N ASP A 97 3.08 -10.84 4.67
CA ASP A 97 3.21 -12.27 4.87
C ASP A 97 3.94 -12.52 6.18
N PHE A 98 3.39 -13.41 6.98
CA PHE A 98 3.96 -13.80 8.27
C PHE A 98 5.45 -14.20 8.18
N ASN A 99 5.84 -14.86 7.08
CA ASN A 99 7.22 -15.31 6.86
C ASN A 99 8.21 -14.16 6.61
N SER A 100 7.70 -12.93 6.41
CA SER A 100 8.50 -11.74 6.13
C SER A 100 8.61 -10.78 7.31
N LEU A 101 8.13 -11.19 8.50
CA LEU A 101 8.16 -10.37 9.71
C LEU A 101 9.56 -10.20 10.26
N GLY A 102 9.86 -8.98 10.69
CA GLY A 102 11.11 -8.60 11.34
C GLY A 102 10.95 -8.47 12.85
N LYS A 103 11.65 -7.48 13.42
CA LYS A 103 11.55 -7.11 14.83
C LYS A 103 10.79 -5.79 14.93
N GLU A 104 9.47 -5.87 14.83
CA GLU A 104 8.58 -4.73 14.98
C GLU A 104 7.79 -4.78 16.28
N ASP A 105 7.23 -3.64 16.68
CA ASP A 105 6.29 -3.55 17.77
C ASP A 105 4.88 -3.87 17.23
N PHE A 106 4.35 -5.04 17.60
CA PHE A 106 3.03 -5.49 17.19
C PHE A 106 1.97 -5.13 18.22
N TYR A 107 0.76 -4.83 17.75
CA TYR A 107 -0.37 -4.38 18.57
C TYR A 107 -1.64 -5.12 18.18
N LEU A 108 -2.29 -5.72 19.17
CA LEU A 108 -3.67 -6.18 19.08
C LEU A 108 -4.59 -4.99 19.32
N CYS A 109 -5.51 -4.76 18.39
CA CYS A 109 -6.46 -3.66 18.40
C CYS A 109 -7.88 -4.21 18.52
N GLY A 110 -8.63 -3.84 19.57
CA GLY A 110 -9.97 -4.35 19.79
C GLY A 110 -10.77 -3.56 20.83
N HIS A 111 -11.96 -4.05 21.13
CA HIS A 111 -12.93 -3.45 22.06
C HIS A 111 -13.23 -4.40 23.24
N PRO A 112 -12.33 -4.50 24.23
CA PRO A 112 -12.57 -5.34 25.39
C PRO A 112 -13.81 -4.93 26.19
N GLU A 113 -14.56 -5.92 26.67
CA GLU A 113 -15.83 -5.75 27.38
C GLU A 113 -15.68 -4.94 28.67
N VAL A 114 -14.56 -5.10 29.38
CA VAL A 114 -14.27 -4.39 30.64
C VAL A 114 -14.25 -2.86 30.51
N ARG A 115 -14.13 -2.32 29.29
CA ARG A 115 -14.21 -0.87 29.05
C ARG A 115 -15.65 -0.35 28.92
N GLY A 116 -16.64 -1.25 28.83
CA GLY A 116 -18.06 -0.91 28.80
C GLY A 116 -18.46 -0.03 27.63
N ALA A 117 -19.44 0.88 27.86
CA ALA A 117 -20.05 1.73 26.84
C ALA A 117 -19.28 3.03 26.53
N GLY A 118 -18.10 3.23 27.13
CA GLY A 118 -17.25 4.41 26.89
C GLY A 118 -16.27 4.21 25.73
N ASP A 119 -15.12 4.87 25.80
CA ASP A 119 -14.00 4.58 24.90
C ASP A 119 -13.45 3.18 25.17
N SER A 120 -13.94 2.22 24.40
CA SER A 120 -13.60 0.81 24.54
C SER A 120 -12.40 0.40 23.71
N PHE A 121 -11.89 1.26 22.82
CA PHE A 121 -10.74 0.90 22.01
C PHE A 121 -9.52 0.67 22.89
N ARG A 122 -8.81 -0.45 22.63
CA ARG A 122 -7.59 -0.79 23.34
C ARG A 122 -6.53 -1.28 22.36
N LEU A 123 -5.30 -0.84 22.63
CA LEU A 123 -4.08 -1.34 22.03
C LEU A 123 -3.35 -2.20 23.07
N ASN A 124 -3.03 -3.43 22.70
CA ASN A 124 -2.20 -4.33 23.51
C ASN A 124 -0.97 -4.73 22.71
N LYS A 125 0.22 -4.38 23.20
CA LYS A 125 1.47 -4.81 22.57
C LYS A 125 1.59 -6.33 22.63
N LEU A 126 2.18 -6.95 21.62
CA LEU A 126 2.45 -8.39 21.61
C LEU A 126 3.74 -8.74 20.88
N ASN A 127 4.26 -9.92 21.21
CA ASN A 127 5.31 -10.58 20.46
C ASN A 127 4.70 -11.68 19.60
N ILE A 128 5.14 -11.76 18.36
CA ILE A 128 4.75 -12.82 17.43
C ILE A 128 5.66 -14.04 17.66
N LEU A 129 5.08 -15.23 17.67
CA LEU A 129 5.78 -16.50 17.93
C LEU A 129 5.78 -17.38 16.68
N ASN A 130 5.51 -18.68 16.82
CA ASN A 130 5.57 -19.66 15.75
C ASN A 130 4.17 -19.98 15.19
N SER A 131 4.17 -20.53 13.97
CA SER A 131 2.98 -21.18 13.40
C SER A 131 2.60 -22.43 14.18
N ARG A 132 1.32 -22.75 14.17
CA ARG A 132 0.66 -23.86 14.88
C ARG A 132 -0.19 -24.67 13.91
N GLU A 133 -0.88 -25.67 14.45
CA GLU A 133 -1.80 -26.53 13.69
C GLU A 133 -2.81 -25.70 12.89
N PHE A 134 -3.26 -26.25 11.76
CA PHE A 134 -4.17 -25.61 10.80
C PHE A 134 -3.69 -24.28 10.21
N GLY A 135 -2.43 -23.90 10.44
CA GLY A 135 -1.85 -22.65 9.93
C GLY A 135 -2.07 -21.44 10.83
N TYR A 136 -2.64 -21.62 12.04
CA TYR A 136 -2.70 -20.56 13.03
C TYR A 136 -1.31 -20.04 13.40
N ILE A 137 -1.25 -18.80 13.86
CA ILE A 137 -0.03 -18.21 14.43
C ILE A 137 -0.28 -17.96 15.92
N GLU A 138 0.74 -18.17 16.75
CA GLU A 138 0.66 -17.81 18.17
C GLU A 138 1.35 -16.47 18.43
N GLY A 139 0.78 -15.69 19.34
CA GLY A 139 1.36 -14.44 19.85
C GLY A 139 1.31 -14.40 21.38
N GLU A 140 2.05 -13.47 21.97
CA GLU A 140 2.10 -13.26 23.42
C GLU A 140 1.94 -11.78 23.76
N LEU A 141 0.88 -11.43 24.48
CA LEU A 141 0.63 -10.05 24.89
C LEU A 141 1.65 -9.58 25.92
N THR A 142 2.02 -8.31 25.85
CA THR A 142 3.00 -7.65 26.72
C THR A 142 2.43 -6.29 27.19
N PRO A 143 2.31 -6.02 28.49
CA PRO A 143 2.56 -6.93 29.61
C PRO A 143 1.59 -8.11 29.63
N VAL A 144 1.86 -9.08 30.51
CA VAL A 144 0.94 -10.18 30.76
C VAL A 144 -0.39 -9.60 31.26
N VAL A 145 -1.47 -9.96 30.58
CA VAL A 145 -2.84 -9.56 30.86
C VAL A 145 -3.67 -10.78 31.23
N ASN A 146 -4.67 -10.56 32.08
CA ASN A 146 -5.65 -11.60 32.44
C ASN A 146 -6.73 -11.71 31.34
N GLN A 147 -7.38 -12.86 31.24
CA GLN A 147 -8.43 -13.12 30.25
C GLN A 147 -9.55 -12.07 30.30
N ASP A 148 -10.00 -11.70 31.50
CA ASP A 148 -11.05 -10.69 31.68
C ASP A 148 -10.67 -9.33 31.06
N GLU A 149 -9.38 -8.98 31.03
CA GLU A 149 -8.91 -7.70 30.50
C GLU A 149 -8.94 -7.63 28.96
N VAL A 150 -9.01 -8.78 28.31
CA VAL A 150 -8.98 -8.94 26.84
C VAL A 150 -10.22 -9.63 26.28
N SER A 151 -11.15 -10.10 27.12
CA SER A 151 -12.46 -10.55 26.68
C SER A 151 -13.13 -9.49 25.81
N GLY A 152 -13.61 -9.88 24.64
CA GLY A 152 -14.16 -8.99 23.61
C GLY A 152 -13.17 -8.46 22.56
N GLN A 153 -11.86 -8.73 22.69
CA GLN A 153 -10.89 -8.41 21.63
C GLN A 153 -10.86 -9.42 20.48
N SER A 154 -11.54 -10.57 20.63
CA SER A 154 -11.68 -11.57 19.57
C SER A 154 -12.17 -10.96 18.27
N GLY A 155 -11.51 -11.26 17.16
CA GLY A 155 -11.77 -10.66 15.85
C GLY A 155 -11.07 -9.32 15.63
N GLY A 156 -10.33 -8.80 16.62
CA GLY A 156 -9.53 -7.59 16.51
C GLY A 156 -8.32 -7.76 15.57
N GLY A 157 -7.93 -6.68 14.90
CA GLY A 157 -6.79 -6.68 14.00
C GLY A 157 -5.46 -6.65 14.76
N ILE A 158 -4.46 -7.36 14.23
CA ILE A 158 -3.09 -7.30 14.74
C ILE A 158 -2.23 -6.54 13.75
N PHE A 159 -1.70 -5.41 14.19
CA PHE A 159 -0.99 -4.46 13.35
C PHE A 159 0.41 -4.19 13.84
N TYR A 160 1.25 -3.71 12.94
CA TYR A 160 2.41 -2.88 13.28
C TYR A 160 2.46 -1.69 12.33
N GLU A 161 3.33 -0.74 12.63
CA GLU A 161 3.54 0.45 11.82
C GLU A 161 4.88 0.40 11.12
N LYS A 162 4.87 0.77 9.84
CA LYS A 162 6.10 0.96 9.06
C LYS A 162 5.96 2.21 8.21
N ASN A 163 6.75 3.24 8.53
CA ASN A 163 6.85 4.50 7.79
C ASN A 163 5.48 5.19 7.61
N GLY A 164 4.73 5.32 8.70
CA GLY A 164 3.40 5.91 8.79
C GLY A 164 2.27 5.04 8.24
N THR A 165 2.55 3.80 7.80
CA THR A 165 1.56 2.91 7.21
C THR A 165 1.19 1.76 8.15
N PRO A 166 -0.11 1.56 8.45
CA PRO A 166 -0.59 0.36 9.13
C PRO A 166 -0.35 -0.90 8.30
N ILE A 167 0.22 -1.92 8.93
CA ILE A 167 0.44 -3.23 8.32
C ILE A 167 -0.36 -4.27 9.10
N LEU A 168 -1.29 -4.97 8.44
CA LEU A 168 -2.11 -6.03 9.06
C LEU A 168 -1.41 -7.38 8.95
N ILE A 169 -1.22 -8.05 10.08
CA ILE A 169 -0.63 -9.40 10.18
C ILE A 169 -1.70 -10.48 10.13
N GLY A 170 -2.84 -10.21 10.75
CA GLY A 170 -3.92 -11.16 10.91
C GLY A 170 -4.95 -10.68 11.91
N ILE A 171 -5.91 -11.56 12.20
CA ILE A 171 -7.04 -11.28 13.08
C ILE A 171 -6.93 -12.15 14.32
N GLN A 172 -7.19 -11.63 15.51
CA GLN A 172 -7.13 -12.43 16.72
C GLN A 172 -8.33 -13.38 16.78
N LYS A 173 -8.08 -14.66 17.10
CA LYS A 173 -9.13 -15.66 17.36
C LYS A 173 -9.56 -15.66 18.83
N GLY A 174 -8.61 -15.57 19.75
CA GLY A 174 -8.87 -15.85 21.16
C GLY A 174 -7.58 -16.21 21.89
N MET A 175 -7.70 -16.60 23.15
CA MET A 175 -6.59 -17.19 23.91
C MET A 175 -6.17 -18.53 23.29
N ALA A 176 -4.89 -18.89 23.40
CA ALA A 176 -4.37 -20.11 22.78
C ALA A 176 -4.79 -21.39 23.52
N ILE A 177 -5.04 -21.29 24.83
CA ILE A 177 -5.38 -22.40 25.72
C ILE A 177 -6.45 -21.90 26.69
N ASP A 178 -7.44 -22.74 26.99
CA ASP A 178 -8.59 -22.44 27.87
C ASP A 178 -8.30 -22.74 29.36
N ASP A 179 -7.07 -23.10 29.72
CA ASP A 179 -6.68 -23.38 31.11
C ASP A 179 -6.08 -22.14 31.80
N GLU A 180 -6.40 -21.93 33.07
CA GLU A 180 -5.93 -20.76 33.83
C GLU A 180 -4.40 -20.76 34.10
N VAL A 181 -3.68 -21.80 33.65
CA VAL A 181 -2.27 -22.05 34.03
C VAL A 181 -1.30 -21.75 32.89
N GLU A 182 -1.58 -22.17 31.64
CA GLU A 182 -0.78 -21.82 30.46
C GLU A 182 -1.29 -20.55 29.73
N ALA A 183 -2.50 -20.07 30.03
CA ALA A 183 -3.12 -18.91 29.40
C ALA A 183 -2.55 -17.53 29.81
N LEU A 184 -1.32 -17.45 30.28
CA LEU A 184 -0.66 -16.17 30.60
C LEU A 184 -0.31 -15.43 29.30
N SER A 185 -1.33 -14.85 28.65
CA SER A 185 -1.23 -13.95 27.51
C SER A 185 -0.91 -14.55 26.14
N ARG A 186 -0.95 -15.88 25.97
CA ARG A 186 -0.85 -16.50 24.64
C ARG A 186 -2.16 -16.36 23.87
N ILE A 187 -2.10 -15.84 22.65
CA ILE A 187 -3.25 -15.68 21.75
C ILE A 187 -3.03 -16.46 20.45
N ARG A 188 -4.14 -16.85 19.82
CA ARG A 188 -4.15 -17.37 18.44
C ARG A 188 -4.51 -16.28 17.46
N ILE A 189 -3.79 -16.26 16.35
CA ILE A 189 -3.91 -15.31 15.26
C ILE A 189 -4.32 -16.08 14.01
N LEU A 190 -5.40 -15.62 13.38
CA LEU A 190 -5.90 -16.02 12.08
C LEU A 190 -5.02 -15.33 11.03
N PRO A 191 -4.12 -16.04 10.32
CA PRO A 191 -3.37 -15.46 9.23
C PRO A 191 -4.30 -14.95 8.14
N TYR A 192 -3.80 -13.96 7.43
CA TYR A 192 -4.47 -13.36 6.29
C TYR A 192 -4.93 -14.39 5.22
N LYS A 193 -4.18 -15.49 5.02
CA LYS A 193 -4.51 -16.57 4.08
C LYS A 193 -5.92 -17.16 4.29
N PHE A 194 -6.40 -17.24 5.54
CA PHE A 194 -7.75 -17.75 5.80
C PHE A 194 -8.83 -16.87 5.16
N PHE A 195 -8.60 -15.56 5.11
CA PHE A 195 -9.54 -14.63 4.48
C PHE A 195 -9.42 -14.66 2.95
N ASP A 196 -8.21 -14.87 2.41
CA ASP A 196 -8.05 -15.16 0.97
C ASP A 196 -8.82 -16.39 0.54
N ASP A 197 -8.81 -17.46 1.34
CA ASP A 197 -9.53 -18.70 1.02
C ASP A 197 -11.05 -18.46 0.97
N ILE A 198 -11.61 -17.66 1.89
CA ILE A 198 -13.02 -17.22 1.87
C ILE A 198 -13.31 -16.41 0.59
N VAL A 199 -12.45 -15.45 0.24
CA VAL A 199 -12.62 -14.60 -0.95
C VAL A 199 -12.55 -15.42 -2.23
N ASN A 200 -11.54 -16.29 -2.36
CA ASN A 200 -11.34 -17.12 -3.55
C ASN A 200 -12.52 -18.06 -3.79
N LYS A 201 -13.13 -18.58 -2.72
CA LYS A 201 -14.30 -19.44 -2.80
C LYS A 201 -15.56 -18.69 -3.25
N ASN A 202 -15.67 -17.42 -2.89
CA ASN A 202 -16.81 -16.56 -3.17
C ASN A 202 -16.47 -15.48 -4.19
N SER A 203 -15.60 -15.78 -5.17
CA SER A 203 -15.03 -14.78 -6.10
C SER A 203 -16.06 -14.07 -6.98
N ASP A 204 -17.26 -14.64 -7.11
CA ASP A 204 -18.38 -14.04 -7.84
C ASP A 204 -19.02 -12.87 -7.08
N ASP A 205 -18.78 -12.75 -5.77
CA ASP A 205 -19.42 -11.79 -4.87
C ASP A 205 -18.43 -11.07 -3.92
N LEU A 206 -17.24 -11.65 -3.73
CA LEU A 206 -16.15 -11.06 -2.97
C LEU A 206 -14.97 -10.67 -3.88
N SER A 207 -14.58 -9.41 -3.78
CA SER A 207 -13.35 -8.90 -4.38
C SER A 207 -12.14 -9.39 -3.61
N LYS A 208 -11.04 -9.52 -4.36
CA LYS A 208 -9.72 -9.67 -3.75
C LYS A 208 -9.49 -8.54 -2.77
N LEU A 209 -9.02 -8.92 -1.61
CA LEU A 209 -8.56 -8.07 -0.52
C LEU A 209 -7.30 -7.26 -0.92
N SER A 210 -7.18 -6.74 -2.13
CA SER A 210 -6.06 -5.87 -2.51
C SER A 210 -6.30 -4.43 -2.02
N PRO A 211 -5.25 -3.63 -1.78
CA PRO A 211 -5.42 -2.20 -1.58
C PRO A 211 -6.27 -1.57 -2.69
N SER A 212 -7.13 -0.65 -2.30
CA SER A 212 -8.15 -0.05 -3.16
C SER A 212 -7.57 0.72 -4.34
N PHE A 213 -6.44 1.41 -4.13
CA PHE A 213 -5.70 2.08 -5.19
C PHE A 213 -5.30 1.14 -6.33
N LEU A 214 -5.20 -0.19 -6.11
CA LEU A 214 -4.88 -1.10 -7.20
C LEU A 214 -5.98 -1.16 -8.26
N ALA A 215 -7.22 -0.89 -7.88
CA ALA A 215 -8.34 -0.86 -8.81
C ALA A 215 -8.55 0.49 -9.49
N SER A 216 -8.12 1.58 -8.85
CA SER A 216 -8.29 2.93 -9.38
C SER A 216 -7.18 3.86 -8.90
N PHE A 217 -6.56 4.59 -9.83
CA PHE A 217 -5.61 5.64 -9.49
C PHE A 217 -6.24 6.83 -8.77
N ASN A 218 -7.57 7.00 -8.84
CA ASN A 218 -8.29 8.17 -8.29
C ASN A 218 -7.98 8.41 -6.81
N GLU A 219 -7.75 7.33 -6.06
CA GLU A 219 -7.41 7.35 -4.65
C GLU A 219 -6.04 7.97 -4.33
N ILE A 220 -5.11 7.96 -5.29
CA ILE A 220 -3.73 8.39 -5.10
C ILE A 220 -3.33 9.59 -5.99
N ILE A 221 -4.22 10.11 -6.85
CA ILE A 221 -3.95 11.31 -7.67
C ILE A 221 -3.43 12.46 -6.81
N ARG A 222 -4.10 12.76 -5.70
CA ARG A 222 -3.73 13.87 -4.80
C ARG A 222 -2.41 13.66 -4.07
N SER A 223 -1.87 12.44 -4.06
CA SER A 223 -0.57 12.12 -3.49
C SER A 223 0.59 12.35 -4.48
N THR A 224 0.30 12.55 -5.76
CA THR A 224 1.30 12.89 -6.78
C THR A 224 1.63 14.38 -6.79
N TYR A 225 2.86 14.72 -7.22
CA TYR A 225 3.29 16.11 -7.42
C TYR A 225 3.02 17.00 -6.21
N THR A 226 3.50 16.62 -5.03
CA THR A 226 3.32 17.41 -3.80
C THR A 226 4.02 18.78 -3.88
N LEU A 227 5.06 18.90 -4.71
CA LEU A 227 5.76 20.14 -5.05
C LEU A 227 6.07 21.01 -3.81
N ASN A 228 6.54 20.37 -2.73
CA ASN A 228 6.71 21.00 -1.42
C ASN A 228 7.64 22.22 -1.43
N ASN A 229 8.63 22.24 -2.33
CA ASN A 229 9.62 23.32 -2.44
C ASN A 229 9.34 24.32 -3.56
N LEU A 230 8.15 24.28 -4.19
CA LEU A 230 7.79 25.21 -5.25
C LEU A 230 7.11 26.46 -4.66
N PRO A 231 7.74 27.65 -4.71
CA PRO A 231 7.22 28.83 -4.02
C PRO A 231 6.11 29.56 -4.79
N ILE A 232 5.97 29.29 -6.08
CA ILE A 232 5.07 30.03 -6.97
C ILE A 232 4.17 29.09 -7.75
N LYS A 233 2.92 29.50 -7.97
CA LYS A 233 1.93 28.82 -8.83
C LYS A 233 1.73 27.33 -8.53
N LYS A 234 2.10 26.88 -7.32
CA LYS A 234 2.03 25.48 -6.88
C LYS A 234 0.65 24.88 -7.14
N GLU A 235 -0.40 25.52 -6.63
CA GLU A 235 -1.77 25.03 -6.75
C GLU A 235 -2.24 24.94 -8.21
N LEU A 236 -1.87 25.92 -9.04
CA LEU A 236 -2.21 25.92 -10.46
C LEU A 236 -1.53 24.76 -11.20
N ILE A 237 -0.23 24.56 -10.96
CA ILE A 237 0.54 23.46 -11.55
C ILE A 237 0.01 22.11 -11.08
N GLN A 238 -0.25 21.95 -9.78
CA GLN A 238 -0.84 20.73 -9.22
C GLN A 238 -2.20 20.44 -9.82
N SER A 239 -3.07 21.45 -9.88
CA SER A 239 -4.41 21.29 -10.46
C SER A 239 -4.36 20.81 -11.91
N GLU A 240 -3.45 21.37 -12.72
CA GLU A 240 -3.28 20.97 -14.12
C GLU A 240 -2.74 19.54 -14.24
N LEU A 241 -1.72 19.17 -13.46
CA LEU A 241 -1.16 17.82 -13.43
C LEU A 241 -2.20 16.78 -12.98
N HIS A 242 -3.02 17.11 -11.96
CA HIS A 242 -4.08 16.24 -11.45
C HIS A 242 -5.24 16.13 -12.43
N ALA A 243 -5.60 17.21 -13.14
CA ALA A 243 -6.60 17.16 -14.21
C ALA A 243 -6.11 16.29 -15.38
N ASN A 244 -4.82 16.37 -15.71
CA ASN A 244 -4.21 15.51 -16.71
C ASN A 244 -4.25 14.03 -16.29
N ALA A 245 -3.97 13.71 -15.02
CA ALA A 245 -4.15 12.37 -14.47
C ALA A 245 -5.60 11.87 -14.64
N GLN A 246 -6.59 12.65 -14.19
CA GLN A 246 -8.01 12.31 -14.27
C GLN A 246 -8.47 11.99 -15.69
N SER A 247 -7.83 12.56 -16.72
CA SER A 247 -8.20 12.32 -18.12
C SER A 247 -8.01 10.88 -18.59
N PHE A 248 -7.13 10.08 -17.96
CA PHE A 248 -6.84 8.70 -18.37
C PHE A 248 -7.01 7.65 -17.26
N THR A 249 -7.24 8.05 -16.01
CA THR A 249 -7.34 7.10 -14.89
C THR A 249 -8.63 6.27 -14.89
N ASP A 250 -9.65 6.71 -15.63
CA ASP A 250 -10.87 5.92 -15.84
C ASP A 250 -10.66 4.73 -16.80
N SER A 251 -9.62 4.77 -17.65
CA SER A 251 -9.32 3.72 -18.63
C SER A 251 -8.13 2.84 -18.25
N ILE A 252 -7.34 3.23 -17.25
CA ILE A 252 -6.14 2.52 -16.82
C ILE A 252 -6.11 2.48 -15.28
N SER A 253 -5.99 1.27 -14.73
CA SER A 253 -5.71 1.06 -13.30
C SER A 253 -4.31 0.48 -13.06
N PRO A 254 -3.76 0.58 -11.84
CA PRO A 254 -2.57 -0.17 -11.45
C PRO A 254 -2.66 -1.67 -11.72
N ARG A 255 -3.83 -2.27 -11.50
CA ARG A 255 -4.05 -3.70 -11.77
C ARG A 255 -3.90 -4.02 -13.26
N ASP A 256 -4.38 -3.16 -14.15
CA ASP A 256 -4.21 -3.34 -15.60
C ASP A 256 -2.73 -3.29 -15.99
N ILE A 257 -1.99 -2.33 -15.43
CA ILE A 257 -0.55 -2.18 -15.64
C ILE A 257 0.19 -3.42 -15.12
N LEU A 258 -0.16 -3.89 -13.92
CA LEU A 258 0.43 -5.09 -13.33
C LEU A 258 0.17 -6.33 -14.20
N ASN A 259 -1.05 -6.48 -14.71
CA ASN A 259 -1.41 -7.58 -15.61
C ASN A 259 -0.67 -7.49 -16.95
N CYS A 260 -0.44 -6.27 -17.46
CA CYS A 260 0.25 -6.03 -18.72
C CYS A 260 1.77 -6.25 -18.62
N LEU A 261 2.41 -5.76 -17.55
CA LEU A 261 3.87 -5.78 -17.41
C LEU A 261 4.37 -7.00 -16.60
N GLY A 262 3.61 -7.44 -15.62
CA GLY A 262 3.98 -8.47 -14.66
C GLY A 262 4.87 -7.98 -13.52
N PHE A 263 4.87 -8.72 -12.39
CA PHE A 263 5.59 -8.40 -11.17
C PHE A 263 7.10 -8.16 -11.38
N GLY A 264 7.76 -9.06 -12.11
CA GLY A 264 9.22 -9.05 -12.27
C GLY A 264 9.77 -7.89 -13.09
N LYS A 265 8.91 -7.09 -13.74
CA LYS A 265 9.34 -5.92 -14.52
C LYS A 265 9.27 -4.61 -13.74
N LEU A 266 8.47 -4.56 -12.68
CA LEU A 266 8.26 -3.38 -11.83
C LEU A 266 9.16 -3.37 -10.60
N LEU A 267 9.69 -4.52 -10.20
CA LEU A 267 10.48 -4.68 -8.98
C LEU A 267 11.97 -4.84 -9.31
N ILE A 268 12.82 -4.20 -8.52
CA ILE A 268 14.27 -4.43 -8.54
C ILE A 268 14.56 -5.84 -8.05
N LYS A 269 15.66 -6.44 -8.52
CA LYS A 269 16.09 -7.76 -8.11
C LYS A 269 16.11 -7.91 -6.59
N ASP A 270 15.64 -9.07 -6.12
CA ASP A 270 15.54 -9.48 -4.72
C ASP A 270 14.47 -8.72 -3.89
N GLU A 271 13.75 -7.78 -4.50
CA GLU A 271 12.59 -7.14 -3.89
C GLU A 271 11.41 -8.15 -3.79
N PRO A 272 10.73 -8.24 -2.63
CA PRO A 272 9.59 -9.13 -2.45
C PRO A 272 8.45 -8.84 -3.42
N GLN A 273 7.75 -9.87 -3.92
CA GLN A 273 6.58 -9.67 -4.78
C GLN A 273 5.47 -8.86 -4.10
N SER A 274 5.34 -8.97 -2.77
CA SER A 274 4.38 -8.20 -1.98
C SER A 274 4.63 -6.68 -2.02
N SER A 275 5.82 -6.23 -2.42
CA SER A 275 6.13 -4.80 -2.60
C SER A 275 5.29 -4.12 -3.68
N ILE A 276 4.60 -4.86 -4.54
CA ILE A 276 3.58 -4.30 -5.44
C ILE A 276 2.36 -3.73 -4.69
N TYR A 277 2.19 -4.04 -3.41
CA TYR A 277 1.17 -3.44 -2.55
C TYR A 277 1.66 -2.16 -1.86
N ASP A 278 2.86 -1.66 -2.21
CA ASP A 278 3.32 -0.35 -1.75
C ASP A 278 2.68 0.77 -2.57
N SER A 279 1.99 1.70 -1.90
CA SER A 279 1.37 2.85 -2.58
C SER A 279 2.41 3.74 -3.27
N GLN A 280 3.65 3.79 -2.76
CA GLN A 280 4.71 4.63 -3.35
C GLN A 280 5.08 4.18 -4.77
N LEU A 281 5.09 2.88 -5.05
CA LEU A 281 5.26 2.35 -6.41
C LEU A 281 4.25 2.98 -7.37
N TRP A 282 2.98 3.01 -6.97
CA TRP A 282 1.88 3.45 -7.83
C TRP A 282 1.75 4.96 -7.90
N ILE A 283 2.11 5.68 -6.83
CA ILE A 283 2.27 7.14 -6.86
C ILE A 283 3.36 7.49 -7.88
N GLY A 284 4.52 6.85 -7.80
CA GLY A 284 5.61 7.10 -8.76
C GLY A 284 5.25 6.68 -10.20
N MET A 285 4.52 5.58 -10.38
CA MET A 285 3.99 5.18 -11.68
C MET A 285 3.04 6.24 -12.24
N LEU A 286 2.11 6.74 -11.44
CA LEU A 286 1.18 7.76 -11.86
C LEU A 286 1.90 9.07 -12.22
N GLU A 287 2.91 9.47 -11.44
CA GLU A 287 3.74 10.64 -11.77
C GLU A 287 4.41 10.51 -13.15
N LEU A 288 4.97 9.33 -13.44
CA LEU A 288 5.58 9.05 -14.73
C LEU A 288 4.54 9.07 -15.86
N LEU A 289 3.38 8.43 -15.67
CA LEU A 289 2.32 8.39 -16.68
C LEU A 289 1.76 9.79 -16.98
N ILE A 290 1.60 10.65 -15.98
CA ILE A 290 1.20 12.05 -16.18
C ILE A 290 2.17 12.75 -17.14
N MET A 291 3.48 12.58 -16.95
CA MET A 291 4.47 13.21 -17.83
C MET A 291 4.48 12.61 -19.24
N ILE A 292 4.24 11.31 -19.36
CA ILE A 292 4.09 10.66 -20.68
C ILE A 292 2.83 11.21 -21.38
N GLN A 293 1.72 11.36 -20.67
CA GLN A 293 0.47 11.90 -21.22
C GLN A 293 0.64 13.34 -21.68
N ILE A 294 1.33 14.18 -20.91
CA ILE A 294 1.63 15.58 -21.28
C ILE A 294 2.45 15.62 -22.57
N ASN A 295 3.44 14.73 -22.72
CA ASN A 295 4.29 14.65 -23.90
C ASN A 295 3.63 13.91 -25.09
N LYS A 296 2.44 13.32 -24.90
CA LYS A 296 1.76 12.58 -25.95
C LYS A 296 1.11 13.54 -26.94
N ASN A 297 1.47 13.41 -28.21
CA ASN A 297 0.99 14.31 -29.27
C ASN A 297 -0.51 14.16 -29.58
N THR A 298 -1.09 12.97 -29.39
CA THR A 298 -2.49 12.69 -29.76
C THR A 298 -3.11 11.62 -28.87
N GLY A 299 -4.31 11.90 -28.35
CA GLY A 299 -5.13 10.93 -27.62
C GLY A 299 -4.69 10.69 -26.17
N LEU A 300 -5.53 9.96 -25.45
CA LEU A 300 -5.26 9.54 -24.08
C LEU A 300 -4.31 8.35 -24.05
N LEU A 301 -3.63 8.18 -22.92
CA LEU A 301 -2.88 6.97 -22.62
C LEU A 301 -3.82 5.76 -22.63
N SER A 302 -3.31 4.68 -23.20
CA SER A 302 -3.94 3.37 -23.24
C SER A 302 -2.99 2.32 -22.66
N ILE A 303 -3.53 1.15 -22.34
CA ILE A 303 -2.70 0.03 -21.87
C ILE A 303 -1.66 -0.41 -22.92
N ASP A 304 -1.95 -0.24 -24.22
CA ASP A 304 -1.03 -0.55 -25.31
C ASP A 304 0.19 0.39 -25.30
N ASP A 305 -0.01 1.67 -24.96
CA ASP A 305 1.12 2.60 -24.79
C ASP A 305 2.04 2.15 -23.65
N ILE A 306 1.44 1.71 -22.54
CA ILE A 306 2.16 1.21 -21.36
C ILE A 306 2.93 -0.06 -21.70
N SER A 307 2.34 -0.99 -22.47
CA SER A 307 3.02 -2.21 -22.90
C SER A 307 4.32 -1.93 -23.68
N ASN A 308 4.40 -0.77 -24.35
CA ASN A 308 5.54 -0.36 -25.17
C ASN A 308 6.48 0.63 -24.49
N MET A 309 6.09 1.21 -23.35
CA MET A 309 6.86 2.29 -22.71
C MET A 309 8.26 1.85 -22.29
N ASN A 310 8.41 0.59 -21.83
CA ASN A 310 9.67 0.04 -21.30
C ASN A 310 10.84 0.09 -22.29
N LYS A 311 10.58 0.25 -23.59
CA LYS A 311 11.62 0.45 -24.60
C LYS A 311 12.38 1.77 -24.40
N LYS A 312 11.66 2.84 -24.06
CA LYS A 312 12.23 4.18 -23.85
C LYS A 312 12.35 4.52 -22.38
N THR A 313 11.39 4.07 -21.58
CA THR A 313 11.24 4.49 -20.19
C THR A 313 10.72 3.33 -19.37
N LYS A 314 11.50 2.91 -18.39
CA LYS A 314 11.14 1.83 -17.46
C LYS A 314 11.05 2.42 -16.05
N LEU A 315 10.07 1.98 -15.27
CA LEU A 315 9.98 2.29 -13.85
C LEU A 315 10.29 1.04 -13.04
N MET A 316 11.09 1.19 -11.99
CA MET A 316 11.44 0.11 -11.07
C MET A 316 11.34 0.57 -9.62
N PHE A 317 10.83 -0.31 -8.76
CA PHE A 317 10.66 -0.06 -7.33
C PHE A 317 11.62 -0.92 -6.51
N GLY A 318 12.17 -0.32 -5.45
CA GLY A 318 12.99 -1.01 -4.47
C GLY A 318 12.91 -0.33 -3.10
N THR A 319 12.96 -1.15 -2.05
CA THR A 319 13.01 -0.69 -0.67
C THR A 319 14.46 -0.37 -0.25
N VAL A 320 14.64 0.70 0.51
CA VAL A 320 15.95 1.13 1.03
C VAL A 320 15.88 1.44 2.50
N VAL A 321 17.04 1.33 3.16
CA VAL A 321 17.16 1.73 4.57
C VAL A 321 17.26 3.24 4.66
N SER A 322 18.16 3.84 3.88
CA SER A 322 18.45 5.26 3.98
C SER A 322 18.37 5.99 2.65
N SER A 323 18.90 5.40 1.57
CA SER A 323 18.90 6.10 0.29
C SER A 323 18.87 5.18 -0.93
N TRP A 324 18.23 5.68 -1.99
CA TRP A 324 18.02 4.97 -3.25
C TRP A 324 19.31 4.49 -3.92
N HIS A 325 20.47 5.09 -3.60
CA HIS A 325 21.75 4.63 -4.11
C HIS A 325 22.15 3.22 -3.64
N GLU A 326 21.54 2.72 -2.56
CA GLU A 326 21.69 1.33 -2.12
C GLU A 326 21.20 0.33 -3.20
N LEU A 327 20.25 0.74 -4.05
CA LEU A 327 19.63 -0.12 -5.05
C LEU A 327 20.44 -0.28 -6.33
N ILE A 328 21.47 0.54 -6.57
CA ILE A 328 22.13 0.62 -7.88
C ILE A 328 22.69 -0.73 -8.31
N SER A 329 23.33 -1.46 -7.39
CA SER A 329 23.85 -2.80 -7.68
C SER A 329 22.74 -3.79 -8.05
N SER A 330 21.69 -3.90 -7.24
CA SER A 330 20.57 -4.83 -7.50
C SER A 330 19.78 -4.44 -8.76
N LEU A 331 19.67 -3.14 -9.06
CA LEU A 331 19.06 -2.63 -10.27
C LEU A 331 19.78 -3.13 -11.52
N TYR A 332 21.11 -3.00 -11.59
CA TYR A 332 21.88 -3.51 -12.73
C TYR A 332 21.98 -5.04 -12.79
N GLN A 333 21.55 -5.75 -11.75
CA GLN A 333 21.37 -7.21 -11.79
C GLN A 333 19.95 -7.63 -12.22
N SER A 334 19.03 -6.67 -12.38
CA SER A 334 17.66 -6.91 -12.82
C SER A 334 17.58 -7.12 -14.34
N ASP A 335 16.40 -7.49 -14.84
CA ASP A 335 16.18 -7.64 -16.29
C ASP A 335 15.91 -6.27 -16.94
N LEU A 336 16.88 -5.80 -17.73
CA LEU A 336 16.85 -4.55 -18.48
C LEU A 336 16.78 -4.80 -20.00
N THR A 337 16.41 -6.01 -20.43
CA THR A 337 16.47 -6.43 -21.85
C THR A 337 15.51 -5.69 -22.77
N GLU A 338 14.42 -5.13 -22.23
CA GLU A 338 13.41 -4.39 -22.98
C GLU A 338 13.84 -2.97 -23.34
N LEU A 339 14.83 -2.40 -22.64
CA LEU A 339 15.28 -1.03 -22.87
C LEU A 339 16.13 -0.94 -24.14
N ASP A 340 15.83 0.06 -24.95
CA ASP A 340 16.65 0.48 -26.07
C ASP A 340 17.80 1.37 -25.60
N LYS A 341 18.80 1.53 -26.47
CA LYS A 341 19.90 2.47 -26.23
C LYS A 341 19.35 3.90 -26.10
N GLY A 342 19.77 4.60 -25.04
CA GLY A 342 19.27 5.93 -24.67
C GLY A 342 18.01 5.87 -23.80
N GLY A 343 17.54 4.68 -23.42
CA GLY A 343 16.40 4.51 -22.53
C GLY A 343 16.68 5.01 -21.11
N LYS A 344 15.62 5.37 -20.39
CA LYS A 344 15.64 5.88 -19.03
C LYS A 344 15.05 4.89 -18.05
N ILE A 345 15.65 4.77 -16.88
CA ILE A 345 15.09 4.06 -15.73
C ILE A 345 14.75 5.07 -14.64
N PHE A 346 13.49 5.08 -14.20
CA PHE A 346 13.04 5.80 -13.03
C PHE A 346 12.94 4.85 -11.84
N VAL A 347 13.65 5.17 -10.76
CA VAL A 347 13.65 4.40 -9.51
C VAL A 347 12.71 5.04 -8.52
N VAL A 348 11.78 4.24 -8.00
CA VAL A 348 10.87 4.64 -6.91
C VAL A 348 11.32 3.96 -5.62
N THR A 349 11.42 4.73 -4.54
CA THR A 349 11.66 4.18 -3.21
C THR A 349 10.63 4.72 -2.21
N PRO A 350 10.25 3.92 -1.19
CA PRO A 350 9.22 4.35 -0.25
C PRO A 350 9.74 5.29 0.85
N ASN A 351 11.05 5.27 1.14
CA ASN A 351 11.63 5.96 2.30
C ASN A 351 12.49 7.17 1.91
N ASP A 352 13.15 7.12 0.76
CA ASP A 352 13.96 8.22 0.21
C ASP A 352 13.16 8.92 -0.90
N THR A 353 12.08 9.60 -0.51
CA THR A 353 11.09 10.16 -1.45
C THR A 353 11.50 11.49 -2.06
N THR A 354 12.46 12.20 -1.45
CA THR A 354 12.95 13.52 -1.90
C THR A 354 14.48 13.62 -1.85
N PRO A 355 15.22 12.70 -2.51
CA PRO A 355 16.67 12.67 -2.42
C PRO A 355 17.30 13.93 -3.01
N LEU A 356 18.43 14.35 -2.44
CA LEU A 356 19.22 15.47 -2.95
C LEU A 356 19.77 15.16 -4.35
N VAL A 357 20.31 13.96 -4.54
CA VAL A 357 20.84 13.46 -5.81
C VAL A 357 19.78 12.62 -6.49
N THR A 358 19.28 13.07 -7.64
CA THR A 358 18.20 12.42 -8.39
C THR A 358 18.67 11.74 -9.66
N SER A 359 19.94 11.91 -10.04
CA SER A 359 20.56 11.23 -11.18
C SER A 359 22.07 11.11 -10.94
N TYR A 360 22.70 10.13 -11.61
CA TYR A 360 24.14 9.90 -11.52
C TYR A 360 24.77 9.96 -12.90
N ASN A 361 25.99 10.52 -12.96
CA ASN A 361 26.78 10.43 -14.19
C ASN A 361 27.29 8.98 -14.39
N PRO A 362 27.61 8.59 -15.63
CA PRO A 362 28.06 7.24 -15.95
C PRO A 362 29.31 6.78 -15.16
N ASP A 363 30.25 7.68 -14.91
CA ASP A 363 31.50 7.36 -14.22
C ASP A 363 31.27 7.01 -12.74
N ILE A 364 30.35 7.70 -12.07
CA ILE A 364 29.92 7.37 -10.72
C ILE A 364 29.18 6.02 -10.72
N LEU A 365 28.26 5.81 -11.67
CA LEU A 365 27.51 4.54 -11.79
C LEU A 365 28.45 3.34 -11.91
N MET A 366 29.49 3.44 -12.75
CA MET A 366 30.50 2.39 -12.89
C MET A 366 31.22 2.05 -11.59
N ASN A 367 31.42 3.04 -10.70
CA ASN A 367 32.11 2.84 -9.44
C ASN A 367 31.21 2.29 -8.33
N ILE A 368 29.91 2.63 -8.34
CA ILE A 368 28.99 2.25 -7.26
C ILE A 368 28.16 1.00 -7.57
N ALA A 369 27.99 0.65 -8.85
CA ALA A 369 27.13 -0.47 -9.23
C ALA A 369 27.68 -1.83 -8.82
N ASN A 370 29.01 -1.99 -8.63
CA ASN A 370 29.63 -3.26 -8.23
C ASN A 370 29.23 -4.48 -9.09
N VAL A 371 28.83 -4.25 -10.35
CA VAL A 371 28.42 -5.29 -11.31
C VAL A 371 29.24 -5.14 -12.58
N SER A 372 29.81 -6.24 -13.08
CA SER A 372 30.52 -6.23 -14.35
C SER A 372 29.55 -5.90 -15.50
N PRO A 373 29.87 -4.97 -16.41
CA PRO A 373 29.03 -4.66 -17.57
C PRO A 373 28.60 -5.88 -18.39
N LYS A 374 29.45 -6.92 -18.45
CA LYS A 374 29.20 -8.16 -19.20
C LYS A 374 28.11 -9.05 -18.58
N ASN A 375 27.81 -8.84 -17.30
CA ASN A 375 26.82 -9.63 -16.55
C ASN A 375 25.46 -8.92 -16.47
N ILE A 376 25.35 -7.68 -16.96
CA ILE A 376 24.11 -6.92 -16.97
C ILE A 376 23.25 -7.44 -18.13
N LYS A 377 22.01 -7.82 -17.82
CA LYS A 377 21.05 -8.31 -18.81
C LYS A 377 20.39 -7.12 -19.52
N VAL A 378 20.89 -6.77 -20.70
CA VAL A 378 20.42 -5.64 -21.51
C VAL A 378 20.07 -6.07 -22.93
N GLY A 379 19.34 -5.22 -23.65
CA GLY A 379 19.06 -5.42 -25.07
C GLY A 379 20.33 -5.39 -25.93
N HIS A 380 20.30 -6.05 -27.09
CA HIS A 380 21.48 -6.24 -27.96
C HIS A 380 22.13 -4.93 -28.44
N ALA A 381 21.38 -3.83 -28.50
CA ALA A 381 21.88 -2.52 -28.92
C ALA A 381 22.69 -1.78 -27.82
N ILE A 382 22.63 -2.24 -26.57
CA ILE A 382 23.30 -1.64 -25.41
C ILE A 382 24.66 -2.30 -25.24
N THR A 383 25.71 -1.48 -25.34
CA THR A 383 27.12 -1.95 -25.30
C THR A 383 27.84 -1.46 -24.06
N SER A 384 27.41 -0.33 -23.50
CA SER A 384 27.94 0.27 -22.29
C SER A 384 26.77 0.65 -21.38
N PRO A 385 26.19 -0.31 -20.62
CA PRO A 385 24.95 -0.08 -19.86
C PRO A 385 24.94 1.17 -18.98
N PHE A 386 26.07 1.50 -18.35
CA PHE A 386 26.20 2.70 -17.50
C PHE A 386 26.19 4.03 -18.26
N LYS A 387 26.43 4.01 -19.58
CA LYS A 387 26.42 5.18 -20.47
C LYS A 387 25.18 5.22 -21.38
N ASP A 388 24.77 4.04 -21.84
CA ASP A 388 23.69 3.86 -22.80
C ASP A 388 22.31 3.87 -22.12
N ILE A 389 22.23 3.72 -20.79
CA ILE A 389 21.00 3.80 -20.01
C ILE A 389 21.14 4.96 -19.03
N GLU A 390 20.15 5.84 -19.02
CA GLU A 390 20.07 6.94 -18.07
C GLU A 390 19.29 6.51 -16.83
N LEU A 391 19.83 6.81 -15.65
CA LEU A 391 19.24 6.41 -14.37
C LEU A 391 18.84 7.65 -13.56
N ARG A 392 17.56 7.69 -13.17
CA ARG A 392 16.98 8.78 -12.39
C ARG A 392 16.13 8.23 -11.24
N HIS A 393 16.07 8.96 -10.13
CA HIS A 393 15.06 8.78 -9.11
C HIS A 393 13.73 9.39 -9.60
N ILE A 394 12.57 8.84 -9.22
CA ILE A 394 11.27 9.35 -9.67
C ILE A 394 11.01 10.81 -9.28
N TYR A 395 11.54 11.23 -8.13
CA TYR A 395 11.47 12.62 -7.68
C TYR A 395 12.14 13.62 -8.64
N ASP A 396 13.00 13.17 -9.56
CA ASP A 396 13.59 14.02 -10.60
C ASP A 396 12.53 14.71 -11.47
N LEU A 397 11.37 14.07 -11.67
CA LEU A 397 10.22 14.65 -12.38
C LEU A 397 9.75 15.94 -11.70
N GLN A 398 9.50 15.87 -10.38
CA GLN A 398 9.08 17.02 -9.58
C GLN A 398 10.21 18.04 -9.43
N LYS A 399 11.43 17.57 -9.17
CA LYS A 399 12.60 18.42 -8.97
C LYS A 399 12.89 19.28 -10.19
N THR A 400 12.77 18.73 -11.40
CA THR A 400 12.95 19.49 -12.64
C THR A 400 11.94 20.65 -12.75
N LEU A 401 10.66 20.40 -12.43
CA LEU A 401 9.65 21.48 -12.41
C LEU A 401 9.98 22.56 -11.37
N ILE A 402 10.48 22.15 -10.20
CA ILE A 402 10.88 23.07 -9.11
C ILE A 402 12.09 23.91 -9.53
N GLU A 403 13.11 23.30 -10.12
CA GLU A 403 14.33 23.99 -10.56
C GLU A 403 14.04 24.96 -11.72
N ASN A 404 13.06 24.62 -12.57
CA ASN A 404 12.60 25.48 -13.66
C ASN A 404 11.45 26.42 -13.26
N MET A 405 11.25 26.69 -11.96
CA MET A 405 10.13 27.51 -11.46
C MET A 405 9.97 28.86 -12.17
N ASN A 406 11.07 29.47 -12.63
CA ASN A 406 11.06 30.76 -13.31
C ASN A 406 10.22 30.75 -14.60
N ASN A 407 10.12 29.60 -15.27
CA ASN A 407 9.31 29.45 -16.49
C ASN A 407 7.81 29.53 -16.19
N PHE A 408 7.41 29.37 -14.93
CA PHE A 408 6.03 29.44 -14.47
C PHE A 408 5.65 30.79 -13.85
N ILE A 409 6.53 31.80 -13.81
CA ILE A 409 6.20 33.11 -13.19
C ILE A 409 4.92 33.71 -13.78
N ASN A 410 4.79 33.64 -15.11
CA ASN A 410 3.65 34.15 -15.86
C ASN A 410 2.59 33.07 -16.14
N ALA A 411 2.64 31.93 -15.44
CA ALA A 411 1.66 30.88 -15.64
C ALA A 411 0.26 31.33 -15.18
N ASP A 412 -0.73 31.05 -16.01
CA ASP A 412 -2.14 31.25 -15.76
C ASP A 412 -2.94 30.08 -16.34
N ALA A 413 -4.26 30.08 -16.12
CA ALA A 413 -5.14 29.00 -16.57
C ALA A 413 -5.18 28.85 -18.11
N GLY A 414 -4.76 29.86 -18.88
CA GLY A 414 -4.77 29.82 -20.34
C GLY A 414 -3.48 29.29 -20.96
N ASN A 415 -2.38 29.24 -20.22
CA ASN A 415 -1.06 28.85 -20.75
C ASN A 415 -0.36 27.72 -19.97
N ILE A 416 -0.89 27.29 -18.83
CA ILE A 416 -0.21 26.32 -17.95
C ILE A 416 0.06 24.98 -18.64
N GLU A 417 -0.88 24.49 -19.44
CA GLU A 417 -0.75 23.23 -20.18
C GLU A 417 0.46 23.28 -21.14
N ASP A 418 0.59 24.36 -21.92
CA ASP A 418 1.69 24.54 -22.87
C ASP A 418 3.04 24.71 -22.16
N LEU A 419 3.07 25.40 -21.02
CA LEU A 419 4.28 25.52 -20.20
C LEU A 419 4.73 24.15 -19.68
N LEU A 420 3.81 23.35 -19.13
CA LEU A 420 4.11 22.00 -18.66
C LEU A 420 4.60 21.10 -19.80
N LYS A 421 3.98 21.17 -20.98
CA LYS A 421 4.45 20.44 -22.18
C LYS A 421 5.87 20.82 -22.57
N ASN A 422 6.23 22.09 -22.47
CA ASN A 422 7.57 22.54 -22.81
C ASN A 422 8.62 22.07 -21.80
N GLU A 423 8.31 22.10 -20.51
CA GLU A 423 9.20 21.59 -19.47
C GLU A 423 9.33 20.06 -19.50
N ALA A 424 8.24 19.35 -19.79
CA ALA A 424 8.21 17.88 -19.79
C ALA A 424 9.01 17.24 -20.95
N LYS A 425 9.26 17.95 -22.06
CA LYS A 425 9.93 17.42 -23.27
C LYS A 425 11.31 16.80 -23.01
N ASN A 426 12.04 17.31 -22.03
CA ASN A 426 13.40 16.83 -21.72
C ASN A 426 13.41 15.81 -20.57
N ILE A 427 12.27 15.59 -19.92
CA ILE A 427 12.18 14.80 -18.69
C ILE A 427 11.99 13.32 -19.01
N VAL A 428 11.01 12.97 -19.86
CA VAL A 428 10.64 11.57 -20.13
C VAL A 428 11.06 11.12 -21.51
#